data_AF-A0A9E3IFY7-F1
#
_entry.id   AF-A0A9E3IFY7-F1
#
_cell.length_a   1.000
_cell.length_b   1.000
_cell.length_c   1.000
_cell.angle_alpha   90.00
_cell.angle_beta   90.00
_cell.angle_gamma   90.00
#
_symmetry.space_group_name_H-M   'P 1'
#
loop_
_entity.id
_entity.type
_entity.pdbx_description
1 polymer ?
#
loop_
_entity_poly.entity_id
_entity_poly.type
_entity_poly.pdbx_seq_one_letter_code
_entity_poly.pdbx_strand_id
1 'polypeptide(L)'
;MVRTFISYVFLLFLVGIAGPAHSEERYQPFAENRGWTVAYDHQDKVCIASPKGAKDGLFFIRPNGNVVVVLVATAKLGWLTNEQDYDVVVHTDRRKWTGTMRANVTDGSGGLYLTNPNASFVAALRDAGRMSLTVDNVSYGPFSLSGSSDTIRQIADCARALDRGDFGGTGTQETSEAQEVTIGSRMMVDWTRADFGKTYSGEDWTLTLSGEENDEGTATAVLKVRHKDKGETVIRLETGPDDMARGQVGIYPLQWGELGVVFSSFSGGAHCCTAVALAHAGDDVVKTVELGTFDGFGVRPADLDEDGNVEFDLRDDRFLYAFSSYAESLAPVKIMALRDGAVSDVTREDAFRPVIERRLTASMRMCFEQSAAGVCAGALGHAALLGYFPAALELMALEEIDRQMEDYFLDCDDTTACKGKKRFEDFAETAAWRLENWGYETDAVLDDTVKIFVQELAKAKDGYAPESANAENEYSCDMGPLTFEFDAVKGRALVRGYEYGCNFGAAAMLKDSLVVDLLCSGEGDFWLDRHVYAQDGEALMSLSATGALDAGGATRFKACPAKPAGSNQP
;
A
#
# COMPACT_ATOMS: atom_id res chain seq x y z
N MET A 1 12.33 -22.95 -5.34
CA MET A 1 13.41 -22.54 -4.43
C MET A 1 13.78 -21.07 -4.56
N VAL A 2 14.15 -20.53 -5.72
CA VAL A 2 14.45 -19.07 -5.85
C VAL A 2 13.18 -18.19 -5.78
N ARG A 3 12.03 -18.67 -6.29
CA ARG A 3 10.73 -17.97 -6.23
C ARG A 3 10.18 -17.77 -4.81
N THR A 4 10.50 -18.65 -3.87
CA THR A 4 9.95 -18.65 -2.50
C THR A 4 10.79 -17.82 -1.53
N PHE A 5 12.04 -17.53 -1.88
CA PHE A 5 12.99 -16.82 -1.01
C PHE A 5 12.89 -15.30 -1.11
N ILE A 6 12.31 -14.77 -2.20
CA ILE A 6 12.30 -13.32 -2.48
C ILE A 6 10.99 -12.67 -1.99
N SER A 7 9.89 -13.42 -1.88
CA SER A 7 8.65 -12.93 -1.25
C SER A 7 8.80 -12.55 0.23
N TYR A 8 9.95 -12.87 0.86
CA TYR A 8 10.26 -12.56 2.25
C TYR A 8 11.32 -11.47 2.45
N VAL A 9 11.90 -10.90 1.38
CA VAL A 9 12.79 -9.73 1.53
C VAL A 9 11.90 -8.50 1.73
N PHE A 10 11.45 -8.31 2.96
CA PHE A 10 10.69 -7.13 3.37
C PHE A 10 11.60 -5.90 3.34
N LEU A 11 11.25 -4.91 2.50
CA LEU A 11 11.80 -3.56 2.66
C LEU A 11 11.25 -2.96 3.95
N LEU A 12 12.06 -2.95 5.01
CA LEU A 12 11.90 -2.04 6.13
C LEU A 12 13.05 -1.04 6.10
N PHE A 13 12.76 0.15 5.57
CA PHE A 13 13.67 1.28 5.59
C PHE A 13 13.58 2.03 6.92
N LEU A 14 14.32 1.56 7.92
CA LEU A 14 14.66 2.35 9.11
C LEU A 14 16.17 2.34 9.34
N VAL A 15 16.91 3.07 8.50
CA VAL A 15 18.19 3.61 8.95
C VAL A 15 17.96 5.07 9.28
N GLY A 16 17.56 5.31 10.53
CA GLY A 16 17.79 6.60 11.14
C GLY A 16 16.78 7.16 12.13
N ILE A 17 15.91 6.40 12.80
CA ILE A 17 15.24 6.87 14.05
C ILE A 17 15.00 5.75 15.08
N ALA A 18 15.61 4.57 14.97
CA ALA A 18 15.66 3.65 16.12
C ALA A 18 16.81 4.10 17.03
N GLY A 19 16.55 4.26 18.33
CA GLY A 19 17.61 4.51 19.31
C GLY A 19 18.73 3.46 19.17
N PRO A 20 19.99 3.80 19.50
CA PRO A 20 21.18 3.03 19.13
C PRO A 20 21.20 1.55 19.61
N ALA A 21 20.30 1.15 20.51
CA ALA A 21 20.26 -0.20 21.07
C ALA A 21 19.49 -1.24 20.21
N HIS A 22 18.47 -0.85 19.41
CA HIS A 22 17.64 -1.83 18.68
C HIS A 22 18.10 -2.11 17.24
N SER A 23 18.85 -1.20 16.61
CA SER A 23 19.39 -1.45 15.27
C SER A 23 20.58 -2.42 15.27
N GLU A 24 21.30 -2.52 16.40
CA GLU A 24 22.46 -3.41 16.55
C GLU A 24 22.07 -4.90 16.70
N GLU A 25 20.84 -5.21 17.13
CA GLU A 25 20.37 -6.61 17.26
C GLU A 25 19.96 -7.26 15.92
N ARG A 26 19.39 -6.50 14.98
CA ARG A 26 18.98 -7.04 13.66
C ARG A 26 20.14 -7.09 12.67
N TYR A 27 20.97 -6.05 12.64
CA TYR A 27 22.03 -5.91 11.65
C TYR A 27 23.39 -6.07 12.30
N GLN A 28 24.06 -7.19 12.03
CA GLN A 28 25.45 -7.38 12.43
C GLN A 28 26.38 -6.70 11.41
N PRO A 29 27.16 -5.66 11.80
CA PRO A 29 28.07 -5.00 10.88
C PRO A 29 29.16 -5.96 10.37
N PHE A 30 29.42 -5.95 9.05
CA PHE A 30 30.43 -6.80 8.42
C PHE A 30 31.57 -5.99 7.82
N ALA A 31 31.25 -4.93 7.07
CA ALA A 31 32.24 -4.05 6.45
C ALA A 31 31.65 -2.66 6.18
N GLU A 32 32.52 -1.68 6.01
CA GLU A 32 32.13 -0.32 5.66
C GLU A 32 33.18 0.28 4.72
N ASN A 33 32.75 1.16 3.81
CA ASN A 33 33.66 1.94 2.97
C ASN A 33 33.16 3.39 2.85
N ARG A 34 33.76 4.21 1.97
CA ARG A 34 33.44 5.65 1.89
C ARG A 34 31.96 5.95 1.61
N GLY A 35 31.25 5.08 0.89
CA GLY A 35 29.86 5.32 0.46
C GLY A 35 28.84 4.31 0.98
N TRP A 36 29.29 3.17 1.54
CA TRP A 36 28.43 2.02 1.80
C TRP A 36 28.68 1.38 3.15
N THR A 37 27.64 0.76 3.68
CA THR A 37 27.68 -0.20 4.79
C THR A 37 27.31 -1.59 4.29
N VAL A 38 27.97 -2.62 4.80
CA VAL A 38 27.65 -4.03 4.58
C VAL A 38 27.37 -4.67 5.93
N ALA A 39 26.20 -5.28 6.07
CA ALA A 39 25.77 -5.94 7.29
C ALA A 39 25.11 -7.28 6.97
N TYR A 40 25.13 -8.18 7.94
CA TYR A 40 24.30 -9.38 7.96
C TYR A 40 22.97 -9.05 8.65
N ASP A 41 21.85 -9.34 7.98
CA ASP A 41 20.51 -9.23 8.53
C ASP A 41 20.11 -10.57 9.17
N HIS A 42 19.95 -10.58 10.50
CA HIS A 42 19.57 -11.78 11.26
C HIS A 42 18.14 -12.25 10.94
N GLN A 43 17.23 -11.34 10.58
CA GLN A 43 15.82 -11.66 10.30
C GLN A 43 15.70 -12.39 8.97
N ASP A 44 16.22 -11.78 7.91
CA ASP A 44 16.09 -12.30 6.54
C ASP A 44 17.19 -13.31 6.20
N LYS A 45 18.19 -13.46 7.09
CA LYS A 45 19.37 -14.32 6.93
C LYS A 45 20.11 -14.03 5.64
N VAL A 46 20.30 -12.75 5.32
CA VAL A 46 20.98 -12.28 4.11
C VAL A 46 22.06 -11.25 4.44
N CYS A 47 23.08 -11.14 3.58
CA CYS A 47 23.99 -10.01 3.60
C CYS A 47 23.41 -8.87 2.76
N ILE A 48 23.37 -7.66 3.32
CA ILE A 48 22.86 -6.45 2.65
C ILE A 48 23.99 -5.43 2.58
N ALA A 49 24.14 -4.82 1.41
CA ALA A 49 24.93 -3.60 1.26
C ALA A 49 24.01 -2.43 0.88
N SER A 50 24.09 -1.37 1.66
CA SER A 50 23.27 -0.17 1.53
C SER A 50 24.13 1.09 1.44
N PRO A 51 23.66 2.15 0.74
CA PRO A 51 24.32 3.44 0.74
C PRO A 51 24.20 4.10 2.12
N LYS A 52 25.26 4.77 2.57
CA LYS A 52 25.26 5.44 3.88
C LYS A 52 24.25 6.59 3.93
N GLY A 53 23.40 6.58 4.96
CA GLY A 53 22.51 7.70 5.28
C GLY A 53 21.42 7.98 4.22
N ALA A 54 21.21 7.07 3.26
CA ALA A 54 20.23 7.22 2.21
C ALA A 54 19.03 6.29 2.46
N LYS A 55 17.81 6.86 2.40
CA LYS A 55 16.55 6.10 2.44
C LYS A 55 16.19 5.49 1.07
N ASP A 56 16.80 6.01 0.01
CA ASP A 56 16.61 5.62 -1.38
C ASP A 56 17.96 5.31 -2.02
N GLY A 57 18.01 4.37 -2.96
CA GLY A 57 19.25 4.09 -3.68
C GLY A 57 19.36 2.69 -4.27
N LEU A 58 20.59 2.34 -4.61
CA LEU A 58 20.97 1.02 -5.07
C LEU A 58 21.33 0.15 -3.85
N PHE A 59 20.85 -1.08 -3.81
CA PHE A 59 21.13 -2.06 -2.77
C PHE A 59 21.64 -3.34 -3.41
N PHE A 60 22.59 -3.99 -2.73
CA PHE A 60 22.98 -5.35 -3.05
C PHE A 60 22.52 -6.26 -1.92
N ILE A 61 21.89 -7.38 -2.25
CA ILE A 61 21.39 -8.35 -1.29
C ILE A 61 21.89 -9.73 -1.70
N ARG A 62 22.50 -10.46 -0.77
CA ARG A 62 23.04 -11.80 -1.00
C ARG A 62 22.55 -12.76 0.09
N PRO A 63 21.60 -13.66 -0.22
CA PRO A 63 21.17 -14.68 0.73
C PRO A 63 22.19 -15.83 0.88
N ASN A 64 23.14 -15.96 -0.05
CA ASN A 64 24.23 -16.93 -0.01
C ASN A 64 25.32 -16.54 -1.03
N GLY A 65 26.42 -17.27 -1.06
CA GLY A 65 27.55 -17.01 -1.97
C GLY A 65 27.25 -17.14 -3.47
N ASN A 66 26.09 -17.68 -3.87
CA ASN A 66 25.74 -17.97 -5.26
C ASN A 66 24.67 -17.04 -5.84
N VAL A 67 23.85 -16.41 -5.00
CA VAL A 67 22.78 -15.51 -5.43
C VAL A 67 23.17 -14.06 -5.15
N VAL A 68 22.86 -13.17 -6.08
CA VAL A 68 22.94 -11.73 -5.87
C VAL A 68 21.67 -11.08 -6.40
N VAL A 69 21.03 -10.29 -5.55
CA VAL A 69 19.92 -9.43 -5.92
C VAL A 69 20.43 -8.00 -5.92
N VAL A 70 20.13 -7.28 -6.99
CA VAL A 70 20.34 -5.85 -7.08
C VAL A 70 18.98 -5.19 -7.05
N LEU A 71 18.76 -4.30 -6.11
CA LEU A 71 17.51 -3.57 -5.91
C LEU A 71 17.77 -2.08 -6.06
N VAL A 72 16.97 -1.39 -6.84
CA VAL A 72 16.89 0.07 -6.86
C VAL A 72 15.59 0.43 -6.17
N ALA A 73 15.67 1.05 -4.99
CA ALA A 73 14.49 1.38 -4.18
C ALA A 73 14.38 2.88 -3.99
N THR A 74 13.15 3.39 -4.10
CA THR A 74 12.79 4.77 -3.74
C THR A 74 11.28 4.85 -3.52
N ALA A 75 10.85 5.70 -2.59
CA ALA A 75 9.43 5.99 -2.40
C ALA A 75 8.74 6.43 -3.70
N LYS A 76 9.48 7.05 -4.63
CA LYS A 76 8.96 7.48 -5.94
C LYS A 76 8.61 6.35 -6.89
N LEU A 77 9.02 5.11 -6.61
CA LEU A 77 8.64 3.93 -7.38
C LEU A 77 7.42 3.22 -6.79
N GLY A 78 6.74 3.81 -5.81
CA GLY A 78 5.56 3.21 -5.16
C GLY A 78 4.36 2.99 -6.09
N TRP A 79 4.37 3.54 -7.31
CA TRP A 79 3.34 3.36 -8.35
C TRP A 79 3.48 2.04 -9.14
N LEU A 80 4.60 1.33 -8.99
CA LEU A 80 4.81 0.05 -9.66
C LEU A 80 3.81 -1.00 -9.13
N THR A 81 3.46 -1.96 -9.97
CA THR A 81 2.67 -3.13 -9.56
C THR A 81 3.61 -4.19 -9.02
N ASN A 82 3.36 -4.69 -7.82
CA ASN A 82 4.23 -5.71 -7.20
C ASN A 82 4.35 -6.96 -8.10
N GLU A 83 5.55 -7.52 -8.19
CA GLU A 83 5.93 -8.67 -9.03
C GLU A 83 5.81 -8.49 -10.56
N GLN A 84 5.40 -7.32 -11.05
CA GLN A 84 5.37 -7.02 -12.49
C GLN A 84 6.77 -6.72 -13.05
N ASP A 85 7.03 -7.15 -14.27
CA ASP A 85 8.26 -6.87 -15.00
C ASP A 85 8.14 -5.55 -15.79
N TYR A 86 9.14 -4.67 -15.67
CA TYR A 86 9.20 -3.36 -16.34
C TYR A 86 10.45 -3.26 -17.20
N ASP A 87 10.32 -2.69 -18.39
CA ASP A 87 11.47 -2.32 -19.21
C ASP A 87 12.13 -1.07 -18.67
N VAL A 88 13.44 -1.14 -18.48
CA VAL A 88 14.21 -0.07 -17.86
C VAL A 88 15.45 0.28 -18.65
N VAL A 89 15.89 1.52 -18.46
CA VAL A 89 17.19 1.99 -18.90
C VAL A 89 17.98 2.49 -17.70
N VAL A 90 19.10 1.83 -17.42
CA VAL A 90 20.07 2.28 -16.42
C VAL A 90 21.14 3.12 -17.11
N HIS A 91 21.22 4.39 -16.73
CA HIS A 91 22.24 5.33 -17.18
C HIS A 91 23.30 5.50 -16.11
N THR A 92 24.55 5.17 -16.41
CA THR A 92 25.69 5.55 -15.56
C THR A 92 26.54 6.60 -16.26
N ASP A 93 27.47 7.21 -15.53
CA ASP A 93 28.48 8.10 -16.11
C ASP A 93 29.49 7.39 -17.03
N ARG A 94 29.40 6.06 -17.15
CA ARG A 94 30.28 5.25 -18.00
C ARG A 94 29.53 4.59 -19.15
N ARG A 95 28.36 4.02 -18.88
CA ARG A 95 27.62 3.14 -19.79
C ARG A 95 26.11 3.24 -19.59
N LYS A 96 25.38 3.03 -20.68
CA LYS A 96 23.95 2.73 -20.67
C LYS A 96 23.76 1.21 -20.64
N TRP A 97 22.80 0.74 -19.85
CA TRP A 97 22.28 -0.61 -19.89
C TRP A 97 20.77 -0.58 -20.08
N THR A 98 20.23 -1.53 -20.84
CA THR A 98 18.80 -1.67 -21.10
C THR A 98 18.43 -3.13 -20.87
N GLY A 99 17.29 -3.35 -20.22
CA GLY A 99 16.75 -4.67 -19.95
C GLY A 99 15.50 -4.56 -19.09
N THR A 100 15.05 -5.68 -18.56
CA THR A 100 13.81 -5.76 -17.78
C THR A 100 14.15 -5.98 -16.31
N MET A 101 13.48 -5.27 -15.40
CA MET A 101 13.59 -5.44 -13.95
C MET A 101 12.22 -5.75 -13.36
N ARG A 102 12.18 -6.56 -12.30
CA ARG A 102 10.92 -6.89 -11.62
C ARG A 102 10.64 -5.92 -10.49
N ALA A 103 9.40 -5.50 -10.35
CA ALA A 103 8.97 -4.65 -9.27
C ALA A 103 8.82 -5.43 -7.95
N ASN A 104 9.26 -4.80 -6.87
CA ASN A 104 8.99 -5.19 -5.50
C ASN A 104 8.41 -3.96 -4.80
N VAL A 105 7.14 -4.03 -4.40
CA VAL A 105 6.42 -2.89 -3.83
C VAL A 105 5.81 -3.28 -2.51
N THR A 106 6.16 -2.54 -1.46
CA THR A 106 5.73 -2.76 -0.09
C THR A 106 5.48 -1.41 0.58
N ASP A 107 4.26 -1.21 1.08
CA ASP A 107 3.88 -0.16 2.03
C ASP A 107 4.49 1.24 1.73
N GLY A 108 4.12 1.83 0.59
CA GLY A 108 4.55 3.19 0.19
C GLY A 108 5.98 3.31 -0.35
N SER A 109 6.75 2.22 -0.36
CA SER A 109 8.07 2.14 -0.99
C SER A 109 8.05 1.16 -2.16
N GLY A 110 8.60 1.59 -3.29
CA GLY A 110 8.71 0.75 -4.48
C GLY A 110 10.16 0.55 -4.87
N GLY A 111 10.43 -0.59 -5.50
CA GLY A 111 11.74 -0.85 -6.05
C GLY A 111 11.70 -1.76 -7.25
N LEU A 112 12.74 -1.67 -8.07
CA LEU A 112 12.97 -2.56 -9.20
C LEU A 112 14.20 -3.40 -8.91
N TYR A 113 14.09 -4.71 -9.09
CA TYR A 113 15.17 -5.64 -8.78
C TYR A 113 15.55 -6.56 -9.94
N LEU A 114 16.79 -7.01 -9.90
CA LEU A 114 17.36 -8.06 -10.74
C LEU A 114 17.95 -9.15 -9.85
N THR A 115 17.55 -10.39 -10.10
CA THR A 115 18.20 -11.56 -9.52
C THR A 115 19.26 -12.08 -10.48
N ASN A 116 20.48 -12.26 -9.97
CA ASN A 116 21.66 -12.69 -10.72
C ASN A 116 21.88 -11.84 -11.99
N PRO A 117 22.09 -10.51 -11.85
CA PRO A 117 22.31 -9.64 -12.99
C PRO A 117 23.46 -10.15 -13.86
N ASN A 118 23.25 -10.04 -15.17
CA ASN A 118 24.23 -10.49 -16.15
C ASN A 118 25.51 -9.63 -16.13
N ALA A 119 26.55 -10.13 -16.80
CA ALA A 119 27.85 -9.47 -16.83
C ALA A 119 27.80 -8.04 -17.42
N SER A 120 26.86 -7.75 -18.33
CA SER A 120 26.73 -6.42 -18.92
C SER A 120 26.16 -5.39 -17.95
N PHE A 121 25.19 -5.78 -17.12
CA PHE A 121 24.68 -4.95 -16.02
C PHE A 121 25.77 -4.65 -14.99
N VAL A 122 26.48 -5.70 -14.52
CA VAL A 122 27.58 -5.55 -13.55
C VAL A 122 28.70 -4.66 -14.12
N ALA A 123 28.99 -4.78 -15.42
CA ALA A 123 29.97 -3.93 -16.09
C ALA A 123 29.52 -2.46 -16.24
N ALA A 124 28.22 -2.17 -16.23
CA ALA A 124 27.71 -0.81 -16.24
C ALA A 124 27.90 -0.12 -14.87
N LEU A 125 27.81 -0.88 -13.77
CA LEU A 125 28.00 -0.35 -12.41
C LEU A 125 29.47 -0.22 -12.00
N ARG A 126 30.35 -1.08 -12.52
CA ARG A 126 31.78 -1.10 -12.14
C ARG A 126 32.46 0.21 -12.51
N ASP A 127 33.12 0.83 -11.52
CA ASP A 127 33.89 2.08 -11.64
C ASP A 127 33.06 3.29 -12.14
N ALA A 128 31.73 3.21 -12.01
CA ALA A 128 30.83 4.34 -12.20
C ALA A 128 30.72 5.16 -10.91
N GLY A 129 30.61 6.47 -11.05
CA GLY A 129 30.42 7.40 -9.93
C GLY A 129 28.96 7.65 -9.59
N ARG A 130 28.06 7.51 -10.58
CA ARG A 130 26.63 7.82 -10.48
C ARG A 130 25.78 6.96 -11.41
N MET A 131 24.52 6.80 -11.03
CA MET A 131 23.50 6.07 -11.80
C MET A 131 22.17 6.82 -11.80
N SER A 132 21.43 6.79 -12.91
CA SER A 132 19.98 6.99 -12.92
C SER A 132 19.29 5.80 -13.56
N LEU A 133 18.04 5.58 -13.18
CA LEU A 133 17.17 4.53 -13.69
C LEU A 133 16.03 5.21 -14.44
N THR A 134 15.68 4.75 -15.64
CA THR A 134 14.51 5.25 -16.38
C THR A 134 13.54 4.10 -16.58
N VAL A 135 12.29 4.29 -16.22
CA VAL A 135 11.17 3.35 -16.43
C VAL A 135 9.96 4.19 -16.84
N ASP A 136 9.23 3.74 -17.87
CA ASP A 136 8.10 4.47 -18.47
C ASP A 136 8.40 5.95 -18.74
N ASN A 137 9.58 6.23 -19.33
CA ASN A 137 10.10 7.57 -19.64
C ASN A 137 10.35 8.50 -18.44
N VAL A 138 10.17 8.04 -17.20
CA VAL A 138 10.48 8.79 -15.98
C VAL A 138 11.86 8.40 -15.45
N SER A 139 12.71 9.39 -15.13
CA SER A 139 14.07 9.15 -14.63
C SER A 139 14.18 9.34 -13.12
N TYR A 140 14.78 8.36 -12.45
CA TYR A 140 14.98 8.28 -11.01
C TYR A 140 16.47 8.35 -10.68
N GLY A 141 16.83 9.16 -9.68
CA GLY A 141 18.21 9.44 -9.28
C GLY A 141 18.59 10.91 -9.48
N PRO A 142 19.89 11.25 -9.59
CA PRO A 142 21.03 10.35 -9.63
C PRO A 142 21.37 9.72 -8.27
N PHE A 143 21.67 8.43 -8.27
CA PHE A 143 22.18 7.66 -7.13
C PHE A 143 23.71 7.63 -7.15
N SER A 144 24.34 7.79 -5.98
CA SER A 144 25.79 7.67 -5.86
C SER A 144 26.23 6.21 -5.99
N LEU A 145 27.25 5.97 -6.82
CA LEU A 145 27.92 4.66 -6.93
C LEU A 145 29.34 4.68 -6.34
N SER A 146 29.73 5.76 -5.66
CA SER A 146 31.05 5.87 -5.07
C SER A 146 31.32 4.73 -4.08
N GLY A 147 32.39 3.96 -4.30
CA GLY A 147 32.74 2.79 -3.48
C GLY A 147 32.06 1.47 -3.86
N SER A 148 31.15 1.46 -4.85
CA SER A 148 30.39 0.27 -5.24
C SER A 148 31.27 -0.92 -5.69
N SER A 149 32.39 -0.68 -6.38
CA SER A 149 33.34 -1.73 -6.77
C SER A 149 33.93 -2.47 -5.54
N ASP A 150 34.17 -1.77 -4.44
CA ASP A 150 34.63 -2.38 -3.18
C ASP A 150 33.48 -3.07 -2.46
N THR A 151 32.31 -2.45 -2.43
CA THR A 151 31.08 -3.01 -1.86
C THR A 151 30.71 -4.36 -2.47
N ILE A 152 30.79 -4.51 -3.80
CA ILE A 152 30.50 -5.77 -4.49
C ILE A 152 31.42 -6.91 -4.01
N ARG A 153 32.68 -6.60 -3.68
CA ARG A 153 33.61 -7.57 -3.10
C ARG A 153 33.25 -7.88 -1.65
N GLN A 154 33.04 -6.84 -0.84
CA GLN A 154 32.71 -6.96 0.58
C GLN A 154 31.42 -7.77 0.82
N ILE A 155 30.36 -7.52 0.05
CA ILE A 155 29.12 -8.28 0.18
C ILE A 155 29.27 -9.74 -0.29
N ALA A 156 30.17 -10.02 -1.23
CA ALA A 156 30.50 -11.40 -1.60
C ALA A 156 31.30 -12.12 -0.51
N ASP A 157 32.18 -11.41 0.21
CA ASP A 157 32.87 -11.94 1.39
C ASP A 157 31.90 -12.23 2.53
N CYS A 158 30.96 -11.32 2.78
CA CYS A 158 29.87 -11.51 3.76
C CYS A 158 29.07 -12.77 3.43
N ALA A 159 28.62 -12.91 2.18
CA ALA A 159 27.83 -14.07 1.76
C ALA A 159 28.59 -15.39 1.89
N ARG A 160 29.91 -15.40 1.66
CA ARG A 160 30.75 -16.57 1.93
C ARG A 160 30.92 -16.87 3.42
N ALA A 161 30.92 -15.84 4.28
CA ALA A 161 30.94 -16.00 5.73
C ALA A 161 29.60 -16.61 6.22
N LEU A 162 28.48 -16.17 5.62
CA LEU A 162 27.16 -16.77 5.82
C LEU A 162 27.15 -18.25 5.44
N ASP A 163 27.67 -18.61 4.26
CA ASP A 163 27.75 -20.01 3.81
C ASP A 163 28.60 -20.90 4.75
N ARG A 164 29.57 -20.31 5.47
CA ARG A 164 30.40 -21.01 6.47
C ARG A 164 29.76 -21.10 7.85
N GLY A 165 28.67 -20.37 8.09
CA GLY A 165 28.03 -20.26 9.40
C GLY A 165 28.74 -19.31 10.36
N ASP A 166 29.56 -18.37 9.85
CA ASP A 166 30.41 -17.49 10.67
C ASP A 166 29.61 -16.47 11.51
N PHE A 167 28.35 -16.20 11.16
CA PHE A 167 27.48 -15.27 11.88
C PHE A 167 26.80 -15.90 13.11
N GLY A 168 27.02 -17.20 13.36
CA GLY A 168 26.33 -17.93 14.41
C GLY A 168 24.84 -18.09 14.08
N GLY A 169 24.30 -19.29 14.26
CA GLY A 169 22.85 -19.41 14.28
C GLY A 169 22.35 -18.83 15.60
N THR A 170 21.60 -17.72 15.56
CA THR A 170 20.36 -17.69 16.34
C THR A 170 19.45 -18.74 15.71
N GLY A 171 19.77 -20.00 15.99
CA GLY A 171 18.84 -21.07 15.75
C GLY A 171 17.64 -20.75 16.61
N THR A 172 16.51 -20.45 15.99
CA THR A 172 15.36 -21.27 16.34
C THR A 172 15.87 -22.70 16.28
N GLN A 173 16.05 -23.30 17.45
CA GLN A 173 16.02 -24.76 17.53
C GLN A 173 14.64 -25.15 17.04
N GLU A 174 14.47 -25.29 15.73
CA GLU A 174 13.48 -26.20 15.17
C GLU A 174 14.00 -27.62 15.40
N THR A 175 14.02 -28.01 16.66
CA THR A 175 13.66 -29.36 17.04
C THR A 175 12.18 -29.29 17.35
N SER A 176 11.37 -30.09 16.66
CA SER A 176 9.94 -30.31 16.94
C SER A 176 9.69 -30.95 18.32
N GLU A 177 10.54 -30.68 19.31
CA GLU A 177 10.54 -31.20 20.68
C GLU A 177 10.56 -30.08 21.73
N ALA A 178 10.84 -28.82 21.36
CA ALA A 178 10.83 -27.72 22.32
C ALA A 178 9.38 -27.35 22.69
N GLN A 179 9.01 -27.64 23.95
CA GLN A 179 7.73 -27.24 24.53
C GLN A 179 7.67 -25.72 24.82
N GLU A 180 8.79 -25.00 24.74
CA GLU A 180 8.88 -23.56 24.98
C GLU A 180 9.53 -22.84 23.78
N VAL A 181 8.91 -21.77 23.32
CA VAL A 181 9.34 -20.94 22.19
C VAL A 181 9.37 -19.48 22.64
N THR A 182 10.51 -18.81 22.53
CA THR A 182 10.56 -17.35 22.75
C THR A 182 10.24 -16.61 21.45
N ILE A 183 9.27 -15.71 21.48
CA ILE A 183 8.86 -14.88 20.35
C ILE A 183 9.22 -13.41 20.64
N GLY A 184 9.82 -12.74 19.66
CA GLY A 184 10.09 -11.30 19.74
C GLY A 184 8.80 -10.49 19.61
N SER A 185 8.82 -9.26 20.10
CA SER A 185 7.76 -8.30 19.79
C SER A 185 7.75 -7.99 18.29
N ARG A 186 6.57 -7.67 17.76
CA ARG A 186 6.30 -7.39 16.34
C ARG A 186 6.59 -8.56 15.38
N MET A 187 6.49 -9.79 15.88
CA MET A 187 6.66 -11.01 15.08
C MET A 187 5.40 -11.89 15.17
N MET A 188 4.89 -12.32 14.01
CA MET A 188 3.94 -13.42 13.91
C MET A 188 4.73 -14.73 13.73
N VAL A 189 4.33 -15.77 14.47
CA VAL A 189 4.84 -17.12 14.33
C VAL A 189 3.70 -18.03 13.93
N ASP A 190 3.91 -18.81 12.87
CA ASP A 190 2.95 -19.80 12.42
C ASP A 190 2.89 -20.96 13.43
N TRP A 191 1.69 -21.48 13.65
CA TRP A 191 1.46 -22.71 14.39
C TRP A 191 0.64 -23.70 13.56
N THR A 192 0.77 -24.96 13.92
CA THR A 192 0.07 -26.12 13.35
C THR A 192 -0.43 -27.01 14.49
N ARG A 193 -1.21 -28.05 14.20
CA ARG A 193 -1.59 -29.05 15.21
C ARG A 193 -0.40 -29.65 15.97
N ALA A 194 0.78 -29.78 15.34
CA ALA A 194 1.97 -30.31 15.99
C ALA A 194 2.51 -29.40 17.10
N ASP A 195 2.02 -28.16 17.18
CA ASP A 195 2.38 -27.17 18.18
C ASP A 195 1.43 -27.17 19.38
N PHE A 196 0.39 -28.01 19.40
CA PHE A 196 -0.46 -28.18 20.58
C PHE A 196 0.37 -28.72 21.76
N GLY A 197 0.26 -28.05 22.91
CA GLY A 197 1.09 -28.27 24.09
C GLY A 197 2.32 -27.35 24.18
N LYS A 198 2.63 -26.57 23.14
CA LYS A 198 3.72 -25.58 23.19
C LYS A 198 3.31 -24.31 23.94
N THR A 199 4.30 -23.72 24.59
CA THR A 199 4.20 -22.41 25.23
C THR A 199 5.09 -21.41 24.51
N TYR A 200 4.50 -20.31 24.08
CA TYR A 200 5.18 -19.16 23.50
C TYR A 200 5.36 -18.10 24.58
N SER A 201 6.55 -17.51 24.70
CA SER A 201 6.85 -16.45 25.67
C SER A 201 7.51 -15.25 25.01
N GLY A 202 7.15 -14.05 25.44
CA GLY A 202 7.75 -12.82 24.95
C GLY A 202 7.37 -11.65 25.84
N GLU A 203 8.36 -10.86 26.25
CA GLU A 203 8.17 -9.74 27.18
C GLU A 203 7.41 -10.20 28.46
N ASP A 204 6.27 -9.58 28.78
CA ASP A 204 5.43 -9.93 29.95
C ASP A 204 4.33 -10.96 29.63
N TRP A 205 4.34 -11.58 28.45
CA TRP A 205 3.31 -12.52 27.99
C TRP A 205 3.79 -13.98 27.95
N THR A 206 2.91 -14.89 28.37
CA THR A 206 3.07 -16.35 28.26
C THR A 206 1.81 -16.95 27.65
N LEU A 207 1.94 -17.67 26.54
CA LEU A 207 0.86 -18.15 25.70
C LEU A 207 0.95 -19.67 25.54
N THR A 208 0.02 -20.44 26.08
CA THR A 208 0.03 -21.91 25.94
C THR A 208 -1.03 -22.32 24.94
N LEU A 209 -0.60 -22.92 23.83
CA LEU A 209 -1.47 -23.40 22.76
C LEU A 209 -1.90 -24.83 23.03
N SER A 210 -3.18 -25.13 22.81
CA SER A 210 -3.77 -26.46 22.96
C SER A 210 -4.92 -26.66 21.97
N GLY A 211 -5.40 -27.89 21.85
CA GLY A 211 -6.56 -28.24 21.03
C GLY A 211 -7.69 -28.81 21.87
N GLU A 212 -8.93 -28.42 21.58
CA GLU A 212 -10.15 -29.07 22.05
C GLU A 212 -10.80 -29.76 20.84
N GLU A 213 -11.16 -31.05 20.95
CA GLU A 213 -11.93 -31.76 19.92
C GLU A 213 -13.42 -31.49 20.13
N ASN A 214 -14.16 -31.22 19.06
CA ASN A 214 -15.63 -31.23 19.11
C ASN A 214 -16.20 -32.49 18.46
N ASP A 215 -17.48 -32.75 18.73
CA ASP A 215 -18.19 -33.96 18.27
C ASP A 215 -18.30 -34.08 16.74
N GLU A 216 -17.97 -33.02 16.00
CA GLU A 216 -18.03 -32.95 14.53
C GLU A 216 -16.67 -33.14 13.84
N GLY A 217 -15.58 -33.29 14.61
CA GLY A 217 -14.23 -33.47 14.09
C GLY A 217 -13.54 -32.18 13.63
N THR A 218 -14.13 -31.00 13.90
CA THR A 218 -13.40 -29.73 13.83
C THR A 218 -12.65 -29.53 15.15
N ALA A 219 -11.34 -29.30 15.05
CA ALA A 219 -10.56 -28.96 16.22
C ALA A 219 -10.82 -27.47 16.57
N THR A 220 -10.82 -27.13 17.84
CA THR A 220 -10.77 -25.75 18.32
C THR A 220 -9.36 -25.48 18.81
N ALA A 221 -8.72 -24.43 18.30
CA ALA A 221 -7.44 -23.98 18.79
C ALA A 221 -7.68 -23.11 20.04
N VAL A 222 -7.07 -23.50 21.15
CA VAL A 222 -7.24 -22.88 22.47
C VAL A 222 -5.94 -22.28 22.92
N LEU A 223 -5.88 -20.95 22.99
CA LEU A 223 -4.72 -20.21 23.48
C LEU A 223 -5.00 -19.71 24.90
N LYS A 224 -4.32 -20.30 25.90
CA LYS A 224 -4.28 -19.74 27.24
C LYS A 224 -3.28 -18.58 27.26
N VAL A 225 -3.76 -17.38 27.53
CA VAL A 225 -2.98 -16.14 27.49
C VAL A 225 -2.78 -15.64 28.92
N ARG A 226 -1.53 -15.51 29.36
CA ARG A 226 -1.18 -14.98 30.68
C ARG A 226 -0.27 -13.77 30.54
N HIS A 227 -0.65 -12.67 31.21
CA HIS A 227 0.23 -11.54 31.45
C HIS A 227 0.83 -11.67 32.84
N LYS A 228 2.12 -11.33 32.99
CA LYS A 228 2.87 -11.44 34.25
C LYS A 228 2.15 -10.79 35.44
N ASP A 229 1.64 -9.58 35.25
CA ASP A 229 1.04 -8.75 36.31
C ASP A 229 -0.50 -8.60 36.23
N LYS A 230 -1.14 -9.04 35.14
CA LYS A 230 -2.57 -8.77 34.86
C LYS A 230 -3.45 -10.03 34.84
N GLY A 231 -2.89 -11.18 35.22
CA GLY A 231 -3.63 -12.45 35.26
C GLY A 231 -3.66 -13.19 33.93
N GLU A 232 -4.68 -14.04 33.75
CA GLU A 232 -4.80 -14.95 32.61
C GLU A 232 -6.22 -14.97 32.04
N THR A 233 -6.31 -15.31 30.75
CA THR A 233 -7.55 -15.53 30.01
C THR A 233 -7.35 -16.64 28.98
N VAL A 234 -8.40 -16.99 28.23
CA VAL A 234 -8.37 -18.01 27.19
C VAL A 234 -9.06 -17.49 25.93
N ILE A 235 -8.40 -17.63 24.79
CA ILE A 235 -8.98 -17.42 23.47
C ILE A 235 -9.28 -18.77 22.85
N ARG A 236 -10.45 -18.91 22.23
CA ARG A 236 -10.86 -20.11 21.47
C ARG A 236 -11.20 -19.68 20.05
N LEU A 237 -10.51 -20.26 19.08
CA LEU A 237 -10.81 -20.03 17.66
C LEU A 237 -11.04 -21.39 17.00
N GLU A 238 -12.08 -21.47 16.17
CA GLU A 238 -12.31 -22.64 15.33
C GLU A 238 -11.10 -22.85 14.40
N THR A 239 -10.71 -24.11 14.20
CA THR A 239 -9.64 -24.47 13.26
C THR A 239 -10.13 -25.58 12.34
N GLY A 240 -9.37 -25.82 11.27
CA GLY A 240 -9.70 -26.87 10.32
C GLY A 240 -9.67 -28.27 10.92
N PRO A 241 -10.16 -29.27 10.16
CA PRO A 241 -10.03 -30.68 10.54
C PRO A 241 -8.55 -31.04 10.74
N ASP A 242 -8.33 -32.15 11.46
CA ASP A 242 -7.06 -32.51 12.11
C ASP A 242 -5.75 -32.11 11.40
N ASP A 243 -5.58 -32.43 10.11
CA ASP A 243 -4.34 -32.18 9.35
C ASP A 243 -4.25 -30.76 8.77
N MET A 244 -5.35 -30.01 8.77
CA MET A 244 -5.44 -28.64 8.27
C MET A 244 -5.34 -27.58 9.38
N ALA A 245 -5.31 -27.99 10.64
CA ALA A 245 -5.28 -27.06 11.77
C ALA A 245 -3.96 -26.27 11.82
N ARG A 246 -4.07 -24.97 11.58
CA ARG A 246 -2.95 -24.02 11.54
C ARG A 246 -3.42 -22.59 11.79
N GLY A 247 -2.50 -21.70 12.12
CA GLY A 247 -2.77 -20.28 12.31
C GLY A 247 -1.50 -19.54 12.69
N GLN A 248 -1.64 -18.38 13.31
CA GLN A 248 -0.51 -17.56 13.73
C GLN A 248 -0.69 -17.00 15.14
N VAL A 249 0.42 -16.74 15.84
CA VAL A 249 0.44 -16.07 17.14
C VAL A 249 1.56 -15.04 17.18
N GLY A 250 1.31 -13.87 17.77
CA GLY A 250 2.32 -12.80 17.86
C GLY A 250 2.03 -11.82 18.99
N ILE A 251 3.04 -11.00 19.32
CA ILE A 251 2.95 -9.95 20.36
C ILE A 251 3.24 -8.60 19.71
N TYR A 252 2.30 -7.66 19.79
CA TYR A 252 2.34 -6.38 19.09
C TYR A 252 1.85 -5.21 19.96
N PRO A 253 2.33 -3.97 19.75
CA PRO A 253 1.75 -2.80 20.42
C PRO A 253 0.34 -2.56 19.89
N LEU A 254 -0.70 -2.90 20.66
CA LEU A 254 -2.09 -2.86 20.17
C LEU A 254 -2.77 -1.52 20.43
N GLN A 255 -2.45 -0.86 21.55
CA GLN A 255 -3.01 0.44 21.92
C GLN A 255 -2.09 1.17 22.90
N TRP A 256 -1.90 2.47 22.70
CA TRP A 256 -1.01 3.32 23.52
C TRP A 256 0.43 2.81 23.65
N GLY A 257 0.91 2.05 22.67
CA GLY A 257 2.22 1.39 22.70
C GLY A 257 2.29 0.15 23.61
N GLU A 258 1.21 -0.20 24.31
CA GLU A 258 1.15 -1.38 25.17
C GLU A 258 1.06 -2.65 24.35
N LEU A 259 1.92 -3.62 24.69
CA LEU A 259 1.97 -4.90 24.00
C LEU A 259 0.75 -5.75 24.34
N GLY A 260 0.16 -6.33 23.32
CA GLY A 260 -0.89 -7.34 23.41
C GLY A 260 -0.62 -8.51 22.46
N VAL A 261 -1.47 -9.51 22.55
CA VAL A 261 -1.37 -10.76 21.80
C VAL A 261 -2.31 -10.71 20.62
N VAL A 262 -1.81 -11.11 19.45
CA VAL A 262 -2.61 -11.40 18.26
C VAL A 262 -2.62 -12.91 18.09
N PHE A 263 -3.81 -13.49 17.98
CA PHE A 263 -3.98 -14.92 17.73
C PHE A 263 -4.92 -15.13 16.56
N SER A 264 -4.51 -15.95 15.60
CA SER A 264 -5.33 -16.32 14.46
C SER A 264 -5.37 -17.83 14.27
N SER A 265 -6.46 -18.29 13.67
CA SER A 265 -6.72 -19.69 13.36
C SER A 265 -7.38 -19.81 11.99
N PHE A 266 -6.90 -20.75 11.19
CA PHE A 266 -7.37 -20.98 9.84
C PHE A 266 -8.21 -22.26 9.78
N SER A 267 -9.45 -22.13 9.33
CA SER A 267 -10.41 -23.25 9.28
C SER A 267 -10.23 -24.18 8.07
N GLY A 268 -9.42 -23.81 7.08
CA GLY A 268 -9.18 -24.66 5.90
C GLY A 268 -10.16 -24.43 4.75
N GLY A 269 -9.67 -24.55 3.51
CA GLY A 269 -10.41 -24.31 2.26
C GLY A 269 -9.65 -23.38 1.32
N ALA A 270 -9.99 -23.38 0.02
CA ALA A 270 -9.29 -22.56 -0.98
C ALA A 270 -9.53 -21.05 -0.79
N HIS A 271 -10.65 -20.69 -0.14
CA HIS A 271 -11.13 -19.33 0.07
C HIS A 271 -11.75 -19.16 1.47
N CYS A 272 -11.41 -20.05 2.41
CA CYS A 272 -12.01 -20.11 3.74
C CYS A 272 -11.00 -19.71 4.82
N CYS A 273 -11.51 -19.60 6.04
CA CYS A 273 -11.36 -18.36 6.76
C CYS A 273 -10.30 -18.37 7.85
N THR A 274 -9.69 -17.21 8.06
CA THR A 274 -8.88 -16.90 9.23
C THR A 274 -9.75 -16.18 10.26
N ALA A 275 -10.01 -16.83 11.39
CA ALA A 275 -10.55 -16.21 12.58
C ALA A 275 -9.41 -15.53 13.36
N VAL A 276 -9.65 -14.35 13.92
CA VAL A 276 -8.63 -13.55 14.60
C VAL A 276 -9.19 -12.96 15.89
N ALA A 277 -8.43 -13.07 16.95
CA ALA A 277 -8.74 -12.48 18.24
C ALA A 277 -7.50 -11.88 18.88
N LEU A 278 -7.73 -10.86 19.70
CA LEU A 278 -6.71 -10.09 20.38
C LEU A 278 -6.84 -10.31 21.89
N ALA A 279 -5.72 -10.28 22.60
CA ALA A 279 -5.71 -10.07 24.04
C ALA A 279 -4.86 -8.86 24.40
N HIS A 280 -5.35 -8.04 25.32
CA HIS A 280 -4.62 -6.86 25.78
C HIS A 280 -4.70 -6.74 27.30
N ALA A 281 -3.70 -6.10 27.89
CA ALA A 281 -3.70 -5.75 29.30
C ALA A 281 -4.77 -4.66 29.55
N GLY A 282 -5.71 -4.93 30.46
CA GLY A 282 -6.54 -3.91 31.10
C GLY A 282 -5.94 -3.48 32.43
N ASP A 283 -6.74 -2.77 33.24
CA ASP A 283 -6.27 -2.24 34.54
C ASP A 283 -5.75 -3.36 35.46
N ASP A 284 -6.58 -4.38 35.72
CA ASP A 284 -6.24 -5.51 36.62
C ASP A 284 -6.44 -6.90 35.98
N VAL A 285 -6.89 -6.95 34.72
CA VAL A 285 -7.23 -8.21 34.03
C VAL A 285 -6.74 -8.18 32.58
N VAL A 286 -6.41 -9.35 32.03
CA VAL A 286 -6.27 -9.52 30.57
C VAL A 286 -7.65 -9.60 29.94
N LYS A 287 -7.93 -8.74 28.96
CA LYS A 287 -9.17 -8.75 28.20
C LYS A 287 -8.94 -9.36 26.82
N THR A 288 -9.98 -9.98 26.28
CA THR A 288 -9.99 -10.55 24.92
C THR A 288 -11.04 -9.84 24.07
N VAL A 289 -10.73 -9.63 22.80
CA VAL A 289 -11.69 -9.10 21.82
C VAL A 289 -11.52 -9.83 20.51
N GLU A 290 -12.64 -10.17 19.86
CA GLU A 290 -12.63 -10.75 18.53
C GLU A 290 -12.42 -9.65 17.51
N LEU A 291 -11.43 -9.82 16.63
CA LEU A 291 -11.24 -8.94 15.48
C LEU A 291 -12.24 -9.32 14.37
N GLY A 292 -12.49 -10.61 14.20
CA GLY A 292 -13.46 -11.16 13.27
C GLY A 292 -12.94 -12.37 12.52
N THR A 293 -13.66 -12.73 11.45
CA THR A 293 -13.33 -13.82 10.54
C THR A 293 -13.21 -13.26 9.14
N PHE A 294 -12.15 -13.63 8.43
CA PHE A 294 -11.78 -13.05 7.15
C PHE A 294 -11.36 -14.13 6.16
N ASP A 295 -11.57 -13.90 4.87
CA ASP A 295 -11.11 -14.81 3.83
C ASP A 295 -9.58 -14.72 3.63
N GLY A 296 -8.97 -15.87 3.36
CA GLY A 296 -7.52 -16.01 3.21
C GLY A 296 -6.81 -16.52 4.48
N PHE A 297 -5.48 -16.61 4.41
CA PHE A 297 -4.64 -17.13 5.50
C PHE A 297 -3.87 -16.01 6.19
N GLY A 298 -4.01 -15.95 7.52
CA GLY A 298 -3.20 -15.13 8.39
C GLY A 298 -3.67 -13.68 8.51
N VAL A 299 -2.98 -12.93 9.37
CA VAL A 299 -3.12 -11.47 9.49
C VAL A 299 -1.75 -10.85 9.58
N ARG A 300 -1.62 -9.64 9.05
CA ARG A 300 -0.38 -8.88 9.11
C ARG A 300 -0.62 -7.57 9.86
N PRO A 301 -0.40 -7.55 11.18
CA PRO A 301 -0.43 -6.31 11.95
C PRO A 301 0.68 -5.38 11.45
N ALA A 302 0.34 -4.11 11.20
CA ALA A 302 1.26 -3.08 10.74
C ALA A 302 0.88 -1.73 11.34
N ASP A 303 1.88 -0.94 11.71
CA ASP A 303 1.70 0.47 12.11
C ASP A 303 1.51 1.29 10.83
N LEU A 304 0.24 1.50 10.44
CA LEU A 304 -0.08 2.05 9.12
C LEU A 304 -0.04 3.59 9.09
N ASP A 305 -0.18 4.22 10.24
CA ASP A 305 -0.15 5.68 10.41
C ASP A 305 1.08 6.20 11.18
N GLU A 306 1.99 5.31 11.58
CA GLU A 306 3.23 5.60 12.31
C GLU A 306 2.99 6.16 13.74
N ASP A 307 1.85 5.82 14.37
CA ASP A 307 1.51 6.24 15.74
C ASP A 307 2.12 5.36 16.85
N GLY A 308 2.75 4.25 16.47
CA GLY A 308 3.41 3.30 17.36
C GLY A 308 2.55 2.11 17.78
N ASN A 309 1.26 2.11 17.47
CA ASN A 309 0.35 0.96 17.55
C ASN A 309 0.32 0.21 16.24
N VAL A 310 -0.31 -0.97 16.21
CA VAL A 310 -0.58 -1.67 14.96
C VAL A 310 -2.06 -1.69 14.64
N GLU A 311 -2.33 -1.55 13.35
CA GLU A 311 -3.60 -1.80 12.71
C GLU A 311 -3.57 -3.14 11.98
N PHE A 312 -4.76 -3.58 11.58
CA PHE A 312 -4.96 -4.77 10.77
C PHE A 312 -5.42 -4.33 9.38
N ASP A 313 -4.52 -4.47 8.40
CA ASP A 313 -4.80 -4.25 6.98
C ASP A 313 -5.60 -5.45 6.42
N LEU A 314 -6.92 -5.31 6.45
CA LEU A 314 -7.88 -6.32 6.02
C LEU A 314 -8.59 -5.85 4.75
N ARG A 315 -9.59 -6.62 4.33
CA ARG A 315 -10.37 -6.37 3.12
C ARG A 315 -11.85 -6.43 3.43
N ASP A 316 -12.65 -5.70 2.66
CA ASP A 316 -14.10 -5.81 2.73
C ASP A 316 -14.58 -7.02 1.90
N ASP A 317 -14.67 -8.16 2.57
CA ASP A 317 -15.00 -9.45 1.95
C ASP A 317 -16.37 -9.47 1.24
N ARG A 318 -17.24 -8.47 1.49
CA ARG A 318 -18.49 -8.31 0.74
C ARG A 318 -18.29 -8.15 -0.77
N PHE A 319 -17.11 -7.70 -1.21
CA PHE A 319 -16.77 -7.58 -2.63
C PHE A 319 -16.41 -8.92 -3.28
N LEU A 320 -16.01 -9.91 -2.49
CA LEU A 320 -15.66 -11.24 -3.00
C LEU A 320 -16.93 -11.91 -3.52
N TYR A 321 -16.89 -12.36 -4.77
CA TYR A 321 -18.05 -12.95 -5.47
C TYR A 321 -19.22 -12.01 -5.78
N ALA A 322 -19.11 -10.70 -5.48
CA ALA A 322 -20.21 -9.78 -5.73
C ALA A 322 -20.25 -9.25 -7.17
N PHE A 323 -19.10 -9.23 -7.85
CA PHE A 323 -18.94 -8.64 -9.19
C PHE A 323 -18.14 -9.51 -10.16
N SER A 324 -17.43 -10.51 -9.65
CA SER A 324 -16.64 -11.48 -10.43
C SER A 324 -16.35 -12.71 -9.58
N SER A 325 -15.64 -13.70 -10.13
CA SER A 325 -15.10 -14.81 -9.34
C SER A 325 -14.13 -14.28 -8.25
N TYR A 326 -13.91 -15.05 -7.18
CA TYR A 326 -12.94 -14.66 -6.12
C TYR A 326 -11.56 -14.32 -6.67
N ALA A 327 -11.09 -15.10 -7.66
CA ALA A 327 -9.76 -14.91 -8.26
C ALA A 327 -9.64 -13.57 -9.02
N GLU A 328 -10.76 -13.02 -9.46
CA GLU A 328 -10.86 -11.77 -10.22
C GLU A 328 -11.49 -10.64 -9.39
N SER A 329 -11.68 -10.87 -8.09
CA SER A 329 -12.23 -9.88 -7.16
C SER A 329 -11.10 -9.08 -6.54
N LEU A 330 -11.26 -7.76 -6.50
CA LEU A 330 -10.42 -6.87 -5.70
C LEU A 330 -11.30 -6.25 -4.62
N ALA A 331 -11.13 -6.67 -3.37
CA ALA A 331 -11.85 -6.05 -2.26
C ALA A 331 -11.15 -4.74 -1.79
N PRO A 332 -11.92 -3.68 -1.49
CA PRO A 332 -11.39 -2.48 -0.86
C PRO A 332 -10.73 -2.76 0.49
N VAL A 333 -9.78 -1.92 0.85
CA VAL A 333 -9.12 -1.97 2.16
C VAL A 333 -10.13 -1.76 3.28
N LYS A 334 -9.97 -2.53 4.35
CA LYS A 334 -10.66 -2.36 5.63
C LYS A 334 -9.64 -2.38 6.74
N ILE A 335 -9.47 -1.26 7.43
CA ILE A 335 -8.47 -1.09 8.48
C ILE A 335 -9.17 -1.21 9.82
N MET A 336 -8.79 -2.21 10.58
CA MET A 336 -9.31 -2.43 11.93
C MET A 336 -8.22 -2.10 12.95
N ALA A 337 -8.61 -1.57 14.11
CA ALA A 337 -7.68 -1.29 15.19
C ALA A 337 -8.32 -1.54 16.55
N LEU A 338 -7.49 -1.72 17.58
CA LEU A 338 -7.95 -1.70 18.97
C LEU A 338 -7.96 -0.24 19.45
N ARG A 339 -9.13 0.24 19.86
CA ARG A 339 -9.33 1.58 20.43
C ARG A 339 -10.13 1.45 21.71
N ASP A 340 -9.59 1.98 22.80
CA ASP A 340 -10.22 1.94 24.13
C ASP A 340 -10.68 0.54 24.57
N GLY A 341 -9.92 -0.50 24.20
CA GLY A 341 -10.23 -1.90 24.52
C GLY A 341 -11.33 -2.55 23.68
N ALA A 342 -11.76 -1.92 22.59
CA ALA A 342 -12.69 -2.49 21.61
C ALA A 342 -12.10 -2.43 20.20
N VAL A 343 -12.44 -3.40 19.36
CA VAL A 343 -12.08 -3.37 17.94
C VAL A 343 -13.01 -2.40 17.21
N SER A 344 -12.44 -1.49 16.44
CA SER A 344 -13.17 -0.53 15.61
C SER A 344 -12.68 -0.55 14.17
N ASP A 345 -13.59 -0.31 13.23
CA ASP A 345 -13.25 0.01 11.84
C ASP A 345 -12.76 1.46 11.80
N VAL A 346 -11.46 1.64 11.58
CA VAL A 346 -10.77 2.93 11.56
C VAL A 346 -10.47 3.38 10.14
N THR A 347 -10.95 2.66 9.12
CA THR A 347 -10.63 2.90 7.70
C THR A 347 -10.82 4.35 7.28
N ARG A 348 -11.83 5.03 7.82
CA ARG A 348 -12.20 6.41 7.45
C ARG A 348 -11.55 7.50 8.32
N GLU A 349 -10.64 7.15 9.23
CA GLU A 349 -9.89 8.15 9.98
C GLU A 349 -8.85 8.84 9.08
N ASP A 350 -8.67 10.15 9.27
CA ASP A 350 -7.78 10.98 8.44
C ASP A 350 -6.33 10.43 8.37
N ALA A 351 -5.88 9.78 9.44
CA ALA A 351 -4.55 9.17 9.55
C ALA A 351 -4.30 8.09 8.48
N PHE A 352 -5.34 7.35 8.07
CA PHE A 352 -5.24 6.28 7.08
C PHE A 352 -5.55 6.71 5.65
N ARG A 353 -5.92 7.97 5.45
CA ARG A 353 -6.16 8.53 4.11
C ARG A 353 -5.02 8.23 3.12
N PRO A 354 -3.72 8.40 3.47
CA PRO A 354 -2.63 8.08 2.55
C PRO A 354 -2.57 6.59 2.17
N VAL A 355 -3.03 5.69 3.04
CA VAL A 355 -3.13 4.25 2.74
C VAL A 355 -4.19 4.03 1.67
N ILE A 356 -5.39 4.59 1.87
CA ILE A 356 -6.52 4.44 0.95
C ILE A 356 -6.19 5.06 -0.41
N GLU A 357 -5.54 6.23 -0.43
CA GLU A 357 -5.07 6.88 -1.66
C GLU A 357 -4.16 5.96 -2.48
N ARG A 358 -3.14 5.35 -1.86
CA ARG A 358 -2.26 4.40 -2.54
C ARG A 358 -3.02 3.20 -3.09
N ARG A 359 -3.99 2.67 -2.35
CA ARG A 359 -4.83 1.54 -2.78
C ARG A 359 -5.76 1.92 -3.93
N LEU A 360 -6.31 3.13 -3.92
CA LEU A 360 -7.11 3.67 -5.01
C LEU A 360 -6.29 3.78 -6.29
N THR A 361 -5.09 4.36 -6.24
CA THR A 361 -4.21 4.45 -7.43
C THR A 361 -3.91 3.08 -8.01
N ALA A 362 -3.52 2.11 -7.17
CA ALA A 362 -3.21 0.75 -7.63
C ALA A 362 -4.44 0.05 -8.24
N SER A 363 -5.60 0.15 -7.58
CA SER A 363 -6.84 -0.48 -8.05
C SER A 363 -7.41 0.15 -9.32
N MET A 364 -7.35 1.47 -9.46
CA MET A 364 -7.77 2.17 -10.69
C MET A 364 -6.89 1.79 -11.87
N ARG A 365 -5.56 1.72 -11.68
CA ARG A 365 -4.64 1.23 -12.72
C ARG A 365 -5.01 -0.17 -13.18
N MET A 366 -5.22 -1.10 -12.24
CA MET A 366 -5.63 -2.46 -12.58
C MET A 366 -6.99 -2.49 -13.30
N CYS A 367 -7.95 -1.65 -12.88
CA CYS A 367 -9.24 -1.54 -13.55
C CYS A 367 -9.08 -1.06 -15.00
N PHE A 368 -8.25 -0.06 -15.28
CA PHE A 368 -8.03 0.39 -16.66
C PHE A 368 -7.32 -0.65 -17.53
N GLU A 369 -6.34 -1.36 -16.96
CA GLU A 369 -5.60 -2.39 -17.68
C GLU A 369 -6.47 -3.61 -18.01
N GLN A 370 -7.37 -3.99 -17.12
CA GLN A 370 -8.11 -5.27 -17.22
C GLN A 370 -9.58 -5.08 -17.62
N SER A 371 -10.19 -3.96 -17.24
CA SER A 371 -11.64 -3.71 -17.34
C SER A 371 -12.49 -4.83 -16.73
N ALA A 372 -11.96 -5.55 -15.74
CA ALA A 372 -12.67 -6.62 -15.06
C ALA A 372 -13.58 -6.06 -13.96
N ALA A 373 -14.86 -6.44 -13.96
CA ALA A 373 -15.88 -5.91 -13.05
C ALA A 373 -15.49 -6.00 -11.57
N GLY A 374 -14.92 -7.12 -11.11
CA GLY A 374 -14.49 -7.26 -9.71
C GLY A 374 -13.30 -6.39 -9.31
N VAL A 375 -12.39 -6.11 -10.25
CA VAL A 375 -11.27 -5.18 -10.02
C VAL A 375 -11.77 -3.74 -9.99
N CYS A 376 -12.61 -3.38 -10.96
CA CYS A 376 -13.19 -2.05 -11.07
C CYS A 376 -14.14 -1.72 -9.90
N ALA A 377 -14.94 -2.69 -9.43
CA ALA A 377 -15.75 -2.52 -8.23
C ALA A 377 -14.88 -2.22 -6.99
N GLY A 378 -13.77 -2.94 -6.83
CA GLY A 378 -12.79 -2.64 -5.79
C GLY A 378 -12.21 -1.23 -5.86
N ALA A 379 -11.90 -0.78 -7.07
CA ALA A 379 -11.44 0.59 -7.29
C ALA A 379 -12.51 1.63 -6.92
N LEU A 380 -13.77 1.39 -7.30
CA LEU A 380 -14.91 2.22 -6.87
C LEU A 380 -15.11 2.23 -5.36
N GLY A 381 -14.89 1.11 -4.68
CA GLY A 381 -14.97 1.04 -3.22
C GLY A 381 -13.90 1.89 -2.53
N HIS A 382 -12.65 1.83 -3.00
CA HIS A 382 -11.60 2.75 -2.52
C HIS A 382 -11.93 4.21 -2.83
N ALA A 383 -12.48 4.49 -4.01
CA ALA A 383 -12.89 5.84 -4.40
C ALA A 383 -13.98 6.35 -3.45
N ALA A 384 -14.98 5.52 -3.14
CA ALA A 384 -16.05 5.86 -2.21
C ALA A 384 -15.57 6.12 -0.78
N LEU A 385 -14.51 5.46 -0.31
CA LEU A 385 -13.89 5.78 1.00
C LEU A 385 -13.32 7.21 1.05
N LEU A 386 -12.93 7.75 -0.12
CA LEU A 386 -12.35 9.09 -0.26
C LEU A 386 -13.36 10.14 -0.79
N GLY A 387 -14.61 9.76 -1.04
CA GLY A 387 -15.63 10.65 -1.63
C GLY A 387 -15.48 10.86 -3.14
N TYR A 388 -14.83 9.92 -3.84
CA TYR A 388 -14.53 10.00 -5.27
C TYR A 388 -15.33 9.06 -6.16
N PHE A 389 -16.33 8.35 -5.63
CA PHE A 389 -17.05 7.33 -6.39
C PHE A 389 -17.58 7.82 -7.75
N PRO A 390 -18.32 8.96 -7.86
CA PRO A 390 -18.81 9.42 -9.16
C PRO A 390 -17.71 9.80 -10.14
N ALA A 391 -16.63 10.42 -9.63
CA ALA A 391 -15.49 10.80 -10.43
C ALA A 391 -14.74 9.59 -10.98
N ALA A 392 -14.55 8.56 -10.15
CA ALA A 392 -13.90 7.31 -10.55
C ALA A 392 -14.75 6.54 -11.58
N LEU A 393 -16.06 6.45 -11.37
CA LEU A 393 -16.98 5.74 -12.27
C LEU A 393 -16.96 6.29 -13.70
N GLU A 394 -16.88 7.61 -13.86
CA GLU A 394 -16.84 8.23 -15.19
C GLU A 394 -15.56 7.96 -15.98
N LEU A 395 -14.47 7.64 -15.29
CA LEU A 395 -13.20 7.31 -15.94
C LEU A 395 -13.20 5.87 -16.45
N MET A 396 -14.12 5.03 -15.99
CA MET A 396 -14.16 3.61 -16.32
C MET A 396 -14.69 3.36 -17.73
N ALA A 397 -14.12 2.36 -18.41
CA ALA A 397 -14.60 1.88 -19.69
C ALA A 397 -15.84 0.97 -19.50
N LEU A 398 -16.97 1.56 -19.10
CA LEU A 398 -18.19 0.83 -18.69
C LEU A 398 -18.64 -0.20 -19.74
N GLU A 399 -18.67 0.17 -21.03
CA GLU A 399 -19.05 -0.76 -22.11
C GLU A 399 -18.17 -2.02 -22.16
N GLU A 400 -16.87 -1.89 -21.89
CA GLU A 400 -15.94 -3.02 -21.87
C GLU A 400 -16.12 -3.86 -20.62
N ILE A 401 -16.36 -3.21 -19.47
CA ILE A 401 -16.64 -3.89 -18.20
C ILE A 401 -17.91 -4.73 -18.32
N ASP A 402 -18.99 -4.15 -18.83
CA ASP A 402 -20.27 -4.83 -19.03
C ASP A 402 -20.15 -6.02 -19.99
N ARG A 403 -19.30 -5.89 -21.02
CA ARG A 403 -19.04 -6.98 -21.98
C ARG A 403 -18.32 -8.17 -21.36
N GLN A 404 -17.48 -7.95 -20.35
CA GLN A 404 -16.72 -9.01 -19.66
C GLN A 404 -17.47 -9.59 -18.44
N MET A 405 -18.39 -8.82 -17.85
CA MET A 405 -19.15 -9.22 -16.68
C MET A 405 -20.14 -10.35 -17.01
N GLU A 406 -20.13 -11.41 -16.21
CA GLU A 406 -21.10 -12.50 -16.38
C GLU A 406 -22.50 -12.08 -15.91
N ASP A 407 -23.53 -12.45 -16.68
CA ASP A 407 -24.92 -12.02 -16.48
C ASP A 407 -25.48 -12.28 -15.08
N TYR A 408 -25.03 -13.33 -14.39
CA TYR A 408 -25.55 -13.68 -13.07
C TYR A 408 -25.09 -12.71 -11.96
N PHE A 409 -24.02 -11.94 -12.17
CA PHE A 409 -23.63 -10.90 -11.21
C PHE A 409 -24.57 -9.70 -11.22
N LEU A 410 -25.36 -9.55 -12.30
CA LEU A 410 -26.45 -8.58 -12.40
C LEU A 410 -27.73 -9.07 -11.71
N ASP A 411 -27.84 -10.36 -11.38
CA ASP A 411 -29.00 -10.90 -10.69
C ASP A 411 -28.92 -10.64 -9.17
N CYS A 412 -30.08 -10.46 -8.56
CA CYS A 412 -30.23 -10.22 -7.13
C CYS A 412 -31.27 -11.19 -6.56
N ASP A 413 -30.82 -12.42 -6.30
CA ASP A 413 -31.68 -13.55 -5.95
C ASP A 413 -32.23 -13.47 -4.51
N ASP A 414 -31.54 -12.77 -3.60
CA ASP A 414 -32.03 -12.52 -2.25
C ASP A 414 -33.01 -11.34 -2.23
N THR A 415 -34.26 -11.62 -2.53
CA THR A 415 -35.31 -10.59 -2.59
C THR A 415 -35.43 -9.69 -1.34
N THR A 416 -35.00 -10.16 -0.16
CA THR A 416 -35.02 -9.37 1.08
C THR A 416 -33.83 -8.41 1.12
N ALA A 417 -32.60 -8.92 0.93
CA ALA A 417 -31.42 -8.08 0.85
C ALA A 417 -31.50 -7.08 -0.33
N CYS A 418 -32.06 -7.53 -1.45
CA CYS A 418 -32.23 -6.77 -2.69
C CYS A 418 -33.41 -5.79 -2.67
N LYS A 419 -34.16 -5.69 -1.55
CA LYS A 419 -35.30 -4.78 -1.38
C LYS A 419 -36.31 -4.87 -2.56
N GLY A 420 -36.55 -6.08 -3.06
CA GLY A 420 -37.45 -6.35 -4.18
C GLY A 420 -36.87 -6.12 -5.59
N LYS A 421 -35.63 -5.62 -5.72
CA LYS A 421 -34.92 -5.58 -7.00
C LYS A 421 -34.45 -7.00 -7.35
N LYS A 422 -34.75 -7.45 -8.56
CA LYS A 422 -34.41 -8.82 -9.01
C LYS A 422 -33.18 -8.87 -9.89
N ARG A 423 -32.91 -7.78 -10.62
CA ARG A 423 -31.81 -7.68 -11.57
C ARG A 423 -31.41 -6.21 -11.74
N PHE A 424 -30.13 -5.97 -11.95
CA PHE A 424 -29.53 -4.70 -12.30
C PHE A 424 -29.37 -4.58 -13.82
N GLU A 425 -29.39 -3.37 -14.34
CA GLU A 425 -29.22 -3.09 -15.78
C GLU A 425 -27.79 -3.39 -16.25
N ASP A 426 -26.81 -2.90 -15.52
CA ASP A 426 -25.40 -2.93 -15.88
C ASP A 426 -24.48 -2.92 -14.64
N PHE A 427 -23.17 -2.92 -14.88
CA PHE A 427 -22.16 -2.82 -13.84
C PHE A 427 -22.30 -1.55 -13.00
N ALA A 428 -22.54 -0.40 -13.64
CA ALA A 428 -22.60 0.89 -12.96
C ALA A 428 -23.74 0.94 -11.94
N GLU A 429 -24.93 0.48 -12.34
CA GLU A 429 -26.10 0.40 -11.47
C GLU A 429 -25.89 -0.62 -10.34
N THR A 430 -25.26 -1.76 -10.65
CA THR A 430 -24.93 -2.80 -9.66
C THR A 430 -23.96 -2.28 -8.61
N ALA A 431 -22.88 -1.62 -9.05
CA ALA A 431 -21.84 -1.09 -8.19
C ALA A 431 -22.38 0.01 -7.29
N ALA A 432 -23.04 1.03 -7.85
CA ALA A 432 -23.63 2.12 -7.07
C ALA A 432 -24.59 1.58 -6.00
N TRP A 433 -25.52 0.70 -6.39
CA TRP A 433 -26.52 0.18 -5.46
C TRP A 433 -25.89 -0.69 -4.36
N ARG A 434 -24.97 -1.60 -4.68
CA ARG A 434 -24.35 -2.47 -3.67
C ARG A 434 -23.51 -1.65 -2.69
N LEU A 435 -22.70 -0.72 -3.18
CA LEU A 435 -21.83 0.11 -2.34
C LEU A 435 -22.66 1.00 -1.40
N GLU A 436 -23.71 1.64 -1.90
CA GLU A 436 -24.63 2.44 -1.08
C GLU A 436 -25.24 1.58 0.06
N ASN A 437 -25.76 0.38 -0.27
CA ASN A 437 -26.34 -0.53 0.73
C ASN A 437 -25.30 -1.10 1.71
N TRP A 438 -24.03 -1.07 1.34
CA TRP A 438 -22.91 -1.46 2.19
C TRP A 438 -22.35 -0.31 3.05
N GLY A 439 -22.88 0.91 2.90
CA GLY A 439 -22.48 2.09 3.67
C GLY A 439 -21.31 2.87 3.07
N TYR A 440 -21.01 2.67 1.79
CA TYR A 440 -20.06 3.49 1.06
C TYR A 440 -20.72 4.79 0.60
N GLU A 441 -19.94 5.87 0.52
CA GLU A 441 -20.42 7.15 0.00
C GLU A 441 -20.35 7.13 -1.52
N THR A 442 -21.52 7.03 -2.16
CA THR A 442 -21.63 6.96 -3.62
C THR A 442 -22.03 8.29 -4.24
N ASP A 443 -22.45 9.27 -3.44
CA ASP A 443 -22.81 10.60 -3.94
C ASP A 443 -21.57 11.52 -4.01
N ALA A 444 -21.61 12.47 -4.95
CA ALA A 444 -20.64 13.56 -4.96
C ALA A 444 -21.09 14.61 -3.94
N VAL A 445 -20.40 14.70 -2.80
CA VAL A 445 -20.72 15.67 -1.75
C VAL A 445 -19.66 16.76 -1.71
N LEU A 446 -19.83 17.77 -2.58
CA LEU A 446 -19.09 19.02 -2.45
C LEU A 446 -19.79 19.95 -1.45
N ASP A 447 -19.07 20.43 -0.43
CA ASP A 447 -19.56 21.45 0.51
C ASP A 447 -20.01 22.72 -0.24
N ASP A 448 -21.03 23.43 0.25
CA ASP A 448 -21.56 24.63 -0.41
C ASP A 448 -20.50 25.73 -0.59
N THR A 449 -19.54 25.83 0.33
CA THR A 449 -18.42 26.77 0.23
C THR A 449 -17.49 26.40 -0.92
N VAL A 450 -17.22 25.11 -1.12
CA VAL A 450 -16.46 24.60 -2.27
C VAL A 450 -17.20 24.91 -3.56
N LYS A 451 -18.51 24.62 -3.61
CA LYS A 451 -19.34 24.90 -4.80
C LYS A 451 -19.25 26.37 -5.19
N ILE A 452 -19.38 27.28 -4.23
CA ILE A 452 -19.27 28.73 -4.45
C ILE A 452 -17.88 29.08 -5.01
N PHE A 453 -16.81 28.59 -4.39
CA PHE A 453 -15.45 28.88 -4.83
C PHE A 453 -15.19 28.42 -6.28
N VAL A 454 -15.61 27.21 -6.65
CA VAL A 454 -15.47 26.70 -8.02
C VAL A 454 -16.31 27.50 -9.00
N GLN A 455 -17.54 27.86 -8.63
CA GLN A 455 -18.40 28.70 -9.46
C GLN A 455 -17.80 30.09 -9.71
N GLU A 456 -17.11 30.66 -8.71
CA GLU A 456 -16.35 31.90 -8.89
C GLU A 456 -15.20 31.72 -9.88
N LEU A 457 -14.40 30.65 -9.75
CA LEU A 457 -13.31 30.37 -10.69
C LEU A 457 -13.82 30.15 -12.11
N ALA A 458 -14.95 29.45 -12.27
CA ALA A 458 -15.59 29.16 -13.56
C ALA A 458 -16.13 30.42 -14.29
N LYS A 459 -16.19 31.59 -13.63
CA LYS A 459 -16.55 32.85 -14.31
C LYS A 459 -15.48 33.30 -15.31
N ALA A 460 -14.23 32.90 -15.12
CA ALA A 460 -13.15 33.11 -16.09
C ALA A 460 -13.31 32.13 -17.26
N LYS A 461 -14.21 32.45 -18.20
CA LYS A 461 -14.59 31.57 -19.32
C LYS A 461 -13.41 31.14 -20.20
N ASP A 462 -12.45 32.04 -20.39
CA ASP A 462 -11.26 31.78 -21.20
C ASP A 462 -10.11 31.13 -20.39
N GLY A 463 -10.36 30.77 -19.13
CA GLY A 463 -9.42 30.06 -18.26
C GLY A 463 -8.34 30.95 -17.63
N TYR A 464 -7.34 30.28 -17.08
CA TYR A 464 -6.19 30.88 -16.41
C TYR A 464 -4.90 30.35 -17.02
N ALA A 465 -3.91 31.20 -17.21
CA ALA A 465 -2.59 30.82 -17.67
C ALA A 465 -1.52 31.20 -16.64
N PRO A 466 -0.43 30.42 -16.51
CA PRO A 466 0.70 30.82 -15.68
C PRO A 466 1.15 32.25 -16.02
N GLU A 467 1.50 33.05 -15.01
CA GLU A 467 1.91 34.45 -15.26
C GLU A 467 3.11 34.54 -16.23
N SER A 468 3.98 33.53 -16.19
CA SER A 468 5.16 33.34 -17.03
C SER A 468 4.89 32.62 -18.36
N ALA A 469 3.64 32.25 -18.66
CA ALA A 469 3.32 31.54 -19.90
C ALA A 469 3.54 32.43 -21.14
N ASN A 470 4.20 31.87 -22.15
CA ASN A 470 4.23 32.41 -23.50
C ASN A 470 3.21 31.67 -24.39
N ALA A 471 2.94 32.17 -25.60
CA ALA A 471 1.92 31.60 -26.49
C ALA A 471 2.22 30.17 -27.00
N GLU A 472 3.47 29.73 -26.92
CA GLU A 472 3.91 28.39 -27.35
C GLU A 472 3.97 27.38 -26.20
N ASN A 473 3.83 27.84 -24.95
CA ASN A 473 3.84 26.97 -23.78
C ASN A 473 2.51 26.23 -23.64
N GLU A 474 2.60 24.98 -23.20
CA GLU A 474 1.48 24.26 -22.60
C GLU A 474 0.85 25.15 -21.50
N TYR A 475 -0.48 25.08 -21.31
CA TYR A 475 -1.23 25.90 -20.34
C TYR A 475 -1.33 27.41 -20.67
N SER A 476 -0.86 27.86 -21.83
CA SER A 476 -1.08 29.25 -22.27
C SER A 476 -2.54 29.50 -22.65
N CYS A 477 -2.93 30.78 -22.68
CA CYS A 477 -4.28 31.19 -23.12
C CYS A 477 -4.61 30.80 -24.57
N ASP A 478 -3.58 30.55 -25.39
CA ASP A 478 -3.70 30.25 -26.82
C ASP A 478 -3.65 28.74 -27.11
N MET A 479 -3.24 27.90 -26.15
CA MET A 479 -3.09 26.45 -26.34
C MET A 479 -4.12 25.63 -25.56
N GLY A 480 -4.24 25.86 -24.26
CA GLY A 480 -5.05 25.00 -23.38
C GLY A 480 -4.98 25.49 -21.94
N PRO A 481 -5.56 26.67 -21.64
CA PRO A 481 -5.46 27.27 -20.31
C PRO A 481 -6.15 26.39 -19.26
N LEU A 482 -5.79 26.62 -18.01
CA LEU A 482 -6.43 25.97 -16.87
C LEU A 482 -7.88 26.48 -16.74
N THR A 483 -8.87 25.62 -16.90
CA THR A 483 -10.30 25.97 -16.75
C THR A 483 -10.93 25.23 -15.59
N PHE A 484 -11.96 25.85 -15.01
CA PHE A 484 -12.76 25.29 -13.92
C PHE A 484 -14.21 25.20 -14.37
N GLU A 485 -14.85 24.07 -14.10
CA GLU A 485 -16.26 23.82 -14.42
C GLU A 485 -16.96 23.23 -13.20
N PHE A 486 -18.24 23.58 -13.02
CA PHE A 486 -19.11 22.96 -12.02
C PHE A 486 -20.33 22.35 -12.71
N ASP A 487 -20.49 21.04 -12.54
CA ASP A 487 -21.63 20.28 -13.03
C ASP A 487 -22.61 20.09 -11.87
N ALA A 488 -23.62 20.97 -11.81
CA ALA A 488 -24.62 20.97 -10.75
C ALA A 488 -25.53 19.72 -10.79
N VAL A 489 -25.70 19.10 -11.96
CA VAL A 489 -26.54 17.90 -12.10
C VAL A 489 -25.82 16.69 -11.50
N LYS A 490 -24.50 16.62 -11.72
CA LYS A 490 -23.66 15.53 -11.21
C LYS A 490 -22.98 15.84 -9.87
N GLY A 491 -23.26 17.01 -9.28
CA GLY A 491 -22.73 17.41 -7.97
C GLY A 491 -21.21 17.57 -7.91
N ARG A 492 -20.54 17.82 -9.03
CA ARG A 492 -19.08 17.71 -9.16
C ARG A 492 -18.43 18.93 -9.78
N ALA A 493 -17.12 19.04 -9.60
CA ALA A 493 -16.30 20.08 -10.19
C ALA A 493 -15.15 19.47 -10.99
N LEU A 494 -14.77 20.16 -12.05
CA LEU A 494 -13.72 19.75 -12.98
C LEU A 494 -12.67 20.84 -13.09
N VAL A 495 -11.42 20.41 -13.22
CA VAL A 495 -10.30 21.25 -13.63
C VAL A 495 -9.73 20.65 -14.91
N ARG A 496 -9.56 21.44 -15.96
CA ARG A 496 -8.95 20.99 -17.22
C ARG A 496 -7.78 21.87 -17.58
N GLY A 497 -6.79 21.31 -18.27
CA GLY A 497 -5.75 22.09 -18.91
C GLY A 497 -5.30 21.40 -20.20
N TYR A 498 -4.10 21.73 -20.66
CA TYR A 498 -3.55 21.17 -21.89
C TYR A 498 -3.28 19.66 -21.72
N GLU A 499 -4.03 18.83 -22.45
CA GLU A 499 -3.89 17.36 -22.52
C GLU A 499 -4.17 16.58 -21.21
N TYR A 500 -4.78 17.20 -20.21
CA TYR A 500 -5.29 16.51 -19.02
C TYR A 500 -6.58 17.14 -18.48
N GLY A 501 -7.37 16.32 -17.79
CA GLY A 501 -8.57 16.71 -17.08
C GLY A 501 -8.69 15.98 -15.74
N CYS A 502 -9.05 16.72 -14.70
CA CYS A 502 -9.19 16.22 -13.35
C CYS A 502 -10.60 16.47 -12.81
N ASN A 503 -11.20 15.43 -12.25
CA ASN A 503 -12.43 15.53 -11.47
C ASN A 503 -12.08 15.56 -9.98
N PHE A 504 -12.84 16.32 -9.19
CA PHE A 504 -12.82 16.16 -7.74
C PHE A 504 -14.22 15.97 -7.18
N GLY A 505 -14.36 14.87 -6.42
CA GLY A 505 -15.57 14.52 -5.68
C GLY A 505 -15.51 14.94 -4.20
N ALA A 506 -14.31 15.23 -3.70
CA ALA A 506 -14.06 15.72 -2.34
C ALA A 506 -13.06 16.88 -2.36
N ALA A 507 -13.35 17.91 -1.58
CA ALA A 507 -12.49 19.07 -1.39
C ALA A 507 -12.80 19.76 -0.06
N ALA A 508 -11.80 20.42 0.52
CA ALA A 508 -11.92 21.12 1.78
C ALA A 508 -11.46 22.59 1.65
N MET A 509 -12.11 23.48 2.39
CA MET A 509 -11.69 24.87 2.51
C MET A 509 -10.78 25.05 3.72
N LEU A 510 -9.58 25.59 3.52
CA LEU A 510 -8.63 25.95 4.57
C LEU A 510 -8.22 27.42 4.43
N LYS A 511 -8.68 28.28 5.34
CA LYS A 511 -8.34 29.72 5.37
C LYS A 511 -8.49 30.36 3.97
N ASP A 512 -9.66 30.17 3.37
CA ASP A 512 -10.04 30.65 2.03
C ASP A 512 -9.31 30.01 0.84
N SER A 513 -8.46 29.00 1.09
CA SER A 513 -7.86 28.15 0.05
C SER A 513 -8.67 26.88 -0.16
N LEU A 514 -8.90 26.51 -1.41
CA LEU A 514 -9.47 25.24 -1.80
C LEU A 514 -8.37 24.18 -1.85
N VAL A 515 -8.40 23.23 -0.93
CA VAL A 515 -7.58 22.01 -0.98
C VAL A 515 -8.41 20.95 -1.68
N VAL A 516 -7.96 20.51 -2.84
CA VAL A 516 -8.56 19.42 -3.60
C VAL A 516 -7.57 18.27 -3.70
N ASP A 517 -8.08 17.06 -3.72
CA ASP A 517 -7.36 15.97 -4.35
C ASP A 517 -8.10 15.59 -5.61
N LEU A 518 -7.31 15.30 -6.61
CA LEU A 518 -7.75 15.22 -7.99
C LEU A 518 -7.59 13.79 -8.47
N LEU A 519 -8.66 13.25 -9.06
CA LEU A 519 -8.56 12.12 -9.97
C LEU A 519 -8.40 12.67 -11.39
N CYS A 520 -7.18 12.57 -11.92
CA CYS A 520 -6.81 13.09 -13.23
C CYS A 520 -6.78 11.99 -14.31
N SER A 521 -6.91 12.41 -15.57
CA SER A 521 -6.79 11.61 -16.79
C SER A 521 -6.14 12.44 -17.91
N GLY A 522 -5.38 11.85 -18.83
CA GLY A 522 -4.59 12.58 -19.82
C GLY A 522 -3.19 12.03 -20.11
N GLU A 523 -2.36 12.78 -20.84
CA GLU A 523 -0.95 12.40 -21.05
C GLU A 523 -0.14 12.65 -19.76
N GLY A 524 0.34 11.57 -19.11
CA GLY A 524 1.20 11.64 -17.91
C GLY A 524 0.55 11.23 -16.57
N ASP A 525 -0.57 10.50 -16.62
CA ASP A 525 -1.51 10.28 -15.50
C ASP A 525 -0.94 9.91 -14.11
N PHE A 526 -0.99 10.90 -13.21
CA PHE A 526 -1.00 10.71 -11.77
C PHE A 526 -2.44 10.79 -11.25
N TRP A 527 -2.91 9.70 -10.66
CA TRP A 527 -4.31 9.52 -10.26
C TRP A 527 -4.67 10.24 -8.97
N LEU A 528 -3.69 10.73 -8.21
CA LEU A 528 -3.90 11.41 -6.94
C LEU A 528 -2.77 12.42 -6.72
N ASP A 529 -3.00 13.67 -7.14
CA ASP A 529 -2.24 14.79 -6.59
C ASP A 529 -3.17 15.69 -5.78
N ARG A 530 -2.66 16.15 -4.65
CA ARG A 530 -3.33 17.12 -3.80
C ARG A 530 -2.92 18.50 -4.26
N HIS A 531 -3.87 19.24 -4.81
CA HIS A 531 -3.66 20.63 -5.20
C HIS A 531 -4.29 21.58 -4.19
N VAL A 532 -3.56 22.63 -3.84
CA VAL A 532 -4.11 23.77 -3.11
C VAL A 532 -4.29 24.90 -4.09
N TYR A 533 -5.55 25.24 -4.39
CA TYR A 533 -5.93 26.41 -5.16
C TYR A 533 -6.33 27.55 -4.22
N ALA A 534 -5.68 28.70 -4.35
CA ALA A 534 -5.97 29.86 -3.49
C ALA A 534 -6.04 31.13 -4.32
N GLN A 535 -6.94 32.05 -3.97
CA GLN A 535 -6.92 33.39 -4.54
C GLN A 535 -5.89 34.27 -3.80
N ASP A 536 -5.08 34.99 -4.56
CA ASP A 536 -4.18 36.03 -4.07
C ASP A 536 -4.39 37.32 -4.89
N GLY A 537 -5.31 38.17 -4.41
CA GLY A 537 -5.80 39.31 -5.18
C GLY A 537 -6.61 38.85 -6.40
N GLU A 538 -6.21 39.29 -7.60
CA GLU A 538 -6.80 38.85 -8.88
C GLU A 538 -6.14 37.58 -9.45
N ALA A 539 -5.05 37.09 -8.83
CA ALA A 539 -4.32 35.92 -9.29
C ALA A 539 -4.83 34.63 -8.62
N LEU A 540 -4.77 33.53 -9.35
CA LEU A 540 -5.00 32.18 -8.84
C LEU A 540 -3.64 31.52 -8.54
N MET A 541 -3.48 30.96 -7.36
CA MET A 541 -2.32 30.17 -6.97
C MET A 541 -2.66 28.69 -7.04
N SER A 542 -1.74 27.85 -7.53
CA SER A 542 -1.79 26.39 -7.37
C SER A 542 -0.51 25.88 -6.72
N LEU A 543 -0.65 24.99 -5.74
CA LEU A 543 0.46 24.30 -5.09
C LEU A 543 0.19 22.80 -5.10
N SER A 544 1.11 22.00 -5.64
CA SER A 544 1.12 20.55 -5.38
C SER A 544 1.56 20.33 -3.93
N ALA A 545 0.68 19.72 -3.14
CA ALA A 545 0.89 19.43 -1.73
C ALA A 545 1.54 18.06 -1.50
N THR A 546 1.80 17.30 -2.57
CA THR A 546 2.62 16.07 -2.54
C THR A 546 4.03 16.31 -3.10
N GLY A 547 4.25 17.40 -3.85
CA GLY A 547 5.55 17.78 -4.42
C GLY A 547 5.98 16.94 -5.63
N ALA A 548 5.05 16.21 -6.27
CA ALA A 548 5.31 15.36 -7.42
C ALA A 548 5.61 16.14 -8.71
N LEU A 549 5.21 17.41 -8.79
CA LEU A 549 5.56 18.33 -9.88
C LEU A 549 6.45 19.44 -9.33
N ASP A 550 7.75 19.23 -9.49
CA ASP A 550 8.86 20.16 -9.31
C ASP A 550 9.05 20.84 -7.94
N ALA A 551 10.32 20.99 -7.58
CA ALA A 551 10.79 21.74 -6.41
C ALA A 551 10.54 23.27 -6.50
N GLY A 552 9.46 23.68 -7.18
CA GLY A 552 9.19 25.04 -7.67
C GLY A 552 8.14 25.83 -6.91
N GLY A 553 7.74 25.46 -5.70
CA GLY A 553 6.77 26.27 -4.93
C GLY A 553 5.41 26.45 -5.61
N ALA A 554 4.66 27.48 -5.22
CA ALA A 554 3.32 27.74 -5.75
C ALA A 554 3.37 28.44 -7.11
N THR A 555 2.64 27.92 -8.10
CA THR A 555 2.50 28.53 -9.44
C THR A 555 1.42 29.60 -9.41
N ARG A 556 1.73 30.80 -9.90
CA ARG A 556 0.76 31.89 -10.08
C ARG A 556 0.14 31.85 -11.47
N PHE A 557 -1.17 32.00 -11.53
CA PHE A 557 -1.95 32.10 -12.75
C PHE A 557 -2.71 33.42 -12.79
N LYS A 558 -2.89 33.95 -14.00
CA LYS A 558 -3.73 35.11 -14.30
C LYS A 558 -4.88 34.69 -15.22
N ALA A 559 -6.02 35.36 -15.08
CA ALA A 559 -7.15 35.15 -15.98
C ALA A 559 -6.74 35.47 -17.42
N CYS A 560 -7.15 34.61 -18.36
CA CYS A 560 -6.95 34.86 -19.77
C CYS A 560 -7.81 36.02 -20.26
N PRO A 561 -7.31 36.85 -21.19
CA PRO A 561 -8.08 37.94 -21.76
C PRO A 561 -9.27 37.39 -22.54
N ALA A 562 -10.38 38.14 -22.55
CA ALA A 562 -11.58 37.76 -23.27
C ALA A 562 -11.28 37.51 -24.77
N LYS A 563 -11.57 36.30 -25.27
CA LYS A 563 -11.39 36.02 -26.70
C LYS A 563 -12.39 36.85 -27.53
N PRO A 564 -11.96 37.50 -28.65
CA PRO A 564 -12.87 38.24 -29.52
C PRO A 564 -13.96 37.32 -30.08
N ALA A 565 -15.22 37.79 -30.07
CA ALA A 565 -16.34 37.01 -30.59
C ALA A 565 -16.10 36.59 -32.06
N GLY A 566 -15.93 35.28 -32.29
CA GLY A 566 -15.73 34.69 -33.62
C GLY A 566 -14.36 34.06 -33.89
N SER A 567 -13.43 34.06 -32.92
CA SER A 567 -12.18 33.29 -33.07
C SER A 567 -12.44 31.79 -32.84
N ASN A 568 -12.76 31.06 -33.91
CA ASN A 568 -12.59 29.61 -33.94
C ASN A 568 -11.12 29.31 -34.23
N GLN A 569 -10.28 29.34 -33.21
CA GLN A 569 -9.09 28.50 -33.19
C GLN A 569 -9.18 27.60 -31.96
N PRO A 570 -8.84 26.31 -32.12
CA PRO A 570 -9.13 25.25 -31.17
C PRO A 570 -8.62 25.54 -29.77
#